data_AF-A0A645GS42-F1
#
_entry.id   AF-A0A645GS42-F1
#
_cell.length_a   1.000
_cell.length_b   1.000
_cell.length_c   1.000
_cell.angle_alpha   90.00
_cell.angle_beta   90.00
_cell.angle_gamma   90.00
#
_symmetry.space_group_name_H-M   'P 1'
#
loop_
_entity.id
_entity.type
_entity.pdbx_description
1 polymer ?
#
loop_
_entity_poly.entity_id
_entity_poly.type
_entity_poly.pdbx_seq_one_letter_code
_entity_poly.pdbx_strand_id
1 'polypeptide(L)'
;MAPVITNCIETLSSGHSLWLIGWFEFNGQEPPVLPKPPKGPGGWNEVPYEDAWAAEVSFLVVNRAAELANVSPAHEKPISPYENLELYHVKGWKTNDVGTAVGASEAGGQGADSEGK
;
A
#
# COMPACT_ATOMS: atom_id res chain seq x y z
N MET A 1 5.10 1.22 -15.37
CA MET A 1 6.56 1.05 -15.19
C MET A 1 6.85 -0.24 -14.42
N ALA A 2 6.55 -1.39 -15.04
CA ALA A 2 6.39 -2.67 -14.36
C ALA A 2 7.51 -3.10 -13.39
N PRO A 3 8.82 -2.99 -13.72
CA PRO A 3 9.85 -3.54 -12.84
C PRO A 3 9.91 -2.85 -11.46
N VAL A 4 9.65 -1.54 -11.38
CA VAL A 4 9.69 -0.83 -10.09
C VAL A 4 8.53 -1.25 -9.20
N ILE A 5 7.31 -1.30 -9.74
CA ILE A 5 6.12 -1.73 -8.99
C ILE A 5 6.26 -3.18 -8.52
N THR A 6 6.77 -4.07 -9.36
CA THR A 6 7.07 -5.46 -8.97
C THR A 6 8.07 -5.50 -7.81
N ASN A 7 9.16 -4.74 -7.87
CA ASN A 7 10.14 -4.69 -6.79
C ASN A 7 9.53 -4.14 -5.48
N CYS A 8 8.64 -3.15 -5.56
CA CYS A 8 7.91 -2.65 -4.40
C CYS A 8 7.04 -3.75 -3.77
N ILE A 9 6.32 -4.52 -4.58
CA ILE A 9 5.51 -5.66 -4.13
C ILE A 9 6.38 -6.70 -3.44
N GLU A 10 7.47 -7.12 -4.08
CA GLU A 10 8.39 -8.13 -3.54
C GLU A 10 9.02 -7.67 -2.22
N THR A 11 9.44 -6.40 -2.14
CA THR A 11 10.02 -5.81 -0.93
C THR A 11 9.03 -5.85 0.23
N LEU A 12 7.81 -5.34 0.03
CA LEU A 12 6.80 -5.30 1.10
C LEU A 12 6.33 -6.71 1.51
N SER A 13 6.10 -7.58 0.53
CA SER A 13 5.66 -8.97 0.78
C SER A 13 6.72 -9.84 1.46
N SER A 14 8.00 -9.52 1.29
CA SER A 14 9.11 -10.17 2.01
C SER A 14 9.34 -9.63 3.43
N GLY A 15 8.50 -8.71 3.90
CA GLY A 15 8.60 -8.11 5.24
C GLY A 15 9.61 -6.97 5.35
N HIS A 16 10.16 -6.50 4.23
CA HIS A 16 11.02 -5.33 4.20
C HIS A 16 10.18 -4.03 4.12
N SER A 17 10.87 -2.89 4.10
CA SER A 17 10.26 -1.57 4.05
C SER A 17 10.64 -0.81 2.79
N LEU A 18 9.78 0.12 2.39
CA LEU A 18 10.04 1.12 1.37
C LEU A 18 10.18 2.49 2.03
N TRP A 19 11.03 3.31 1.42
CA TRP A 19 11.10 4.74 1.67
C TRP A 19 10.67 5.46 0.40
N LEU A 20 9.64 6.29 0.49
CA LEU A 20 9.14 7.07 -0.62
C LEU A 20 9.45 8.54 -0.37
N ILE A 21 10.00 9.21 -1.38
CA ILE A 21 10.32 10.64 -1.35
C ILE A 21 9.60 11.29 -2.52
N GLY A 22 8.86 12.35 -2.23
CA GLY A 22 8.12 13.09 -3.26
C GLY A 22 6.65 13.28 -2.89
N TRP A 23 5.88 13.70 -3.88
CA TRP A 23 4.46 13.98 -3.72
C TRP A 23 3.62 12.74 -4.05
N PHE A 24 2.82 12.28 -3.10
CA PHE A 24 1.97 11.10 -3.26
C PHE A 24 0.60 11.34 -2.64
N GLU A 25 -0.46 10.97 -3.36
CA GLU A 25 -1.83 11.03 -2.85
C GLU A 25 -2.33 9.64 -2.46
N PHE A 26 -2.33 9.34 -1.15
CA PHE A 26 -2.77 8.05 -0.62
C PHE A 26 -4.30 7.98 -0.41
N ASN A 27 -5.06 8.33 -1.44
CA ASN A 27 -6.54 8.37 -1.41
C ASN A 27 -7.22 7.11 -1.99
N GLY A 28 -6.43 6.15 -2.48
CA GLY A 28 -6.92 4.89 -3.04
C GLY A 28 -7.52 4.99 -4.44
N GLN A 29 -7.39 6.13 -5.12
CA GLN A 29 -7.83 6.27 -6.51
C GLN A 29 -7.02 5.36 -7.43
N GLU A 30 -7.70 4.74 -8.39
CA GLU A 30 -7.03 3.92 -9.39
C GLU A 30 -6.14 4.78 -10.29
N PRO A 31 -4.92 4.31 -10.64
CA PRO A 31 -4.01 5.07 -11.48
C PRO A 31 -4.54 5.18 -12.92
N PRO A 32 -4.35 6.32 -13.58
CA PRO A 32 -4.78 6.50 -14.97
C PRO A 32 -3.92 5.64 -15.91
N VAL A 33 -4.56 5.03 -16.92
CA VAL A 33 -3.86 4.33 -17.99
C VAL A 33 -3.46 5.32 -19.08
N LEU A 34 -2.17 5.59 -19.22
CA LEU A 34 -1.65 6.52 -20.22
C LEU A 34 -1.13 5.81 -21.48
N PRO A 35 -1.25 6.44 -22.67
CA PRO A 35 -0.61 5.94 -23.87
C PRO A 35 0.92 6.02 -23.74
N LYS A 36 1.66 5.27 -24.56
CA LYS A 36 3.14 5.39 -24.58
C LYS A 36 3.55 6.84 -24.87
N PRO A 37 4.62 7.35 -24.24
CA PRO A 37 5.15 8.67 -24.54
C PRO A 37 5.36 8.89 -26.04
N PRO A 38 4.85 9.98 -26.61
CA PRO A 38 5.03 10.28 -28.02
C PRO A 38 6.50 10.52 -28.35
N LYS A 39 6.92 10.04 -29.52
CA LYS A 39 8.30 10.19 -30.02
C LYS A 39 8.33 11.28 -31.10
N GLY A 40 8.31 12.53 -30.67
CA GLY A 40 8.42 13.70 -31.54
C GLY A 40 9.74 14.45 -31.36
N PRO A 41 10.16 15.28 -32.33
CA PRO A 41 11.40 16.06 -32.24
C PRO A 41 11.37 17.12 -31.12
N GLY A 42 10.19 17.51 -30.63
CA GLY A 42 10.02 18.45 -29.52
C GLY A 42 9.93 17.80 -28.14
N GLY A 43 10.17 16.48 -28.02
CA GLY A 43 9.97 15.75 -26.77
C GLY A 43 8.49 15.47 -26.48
N TRP A 44 8.17 15.22 -25.22
CA TRP A 44 6.83 14.93 -24.72
C TRP A 44 6.62 15.60 -23.37
N ASN A 45 5.36 15.89 -23.03
CA ASN A 45 5.02 16.41 -21.70
C ASN A 45 5.11 15.29 -20.67
N GLU A 46 6.07 15.39 -19.76
CA GLU A 46 6.35 14.36 -18.75
C GLU A 46 5.38 14.34 -17.58
N VAL A 47 4.80 15.49 -17.24
CA VAL A 47 3.95 15.68 -16.05
C VAL A 47 2.87 14.62 -15.90
N PRO A 48 2.04 14.29 -16.93
CA PRO A 48 1.00 13.28 -16.76
C PRO A 48 1.56 11.90 -16.40
N TYR A 49 2.76 11.57 -16.88
CA TYR A 49 3.38 10.26 -16.65
C TYR A 49 4.02 10.18 -15.27
N GLU A 50 4.55 11.28 -14.76
CA GLU A 50 4.99 11.38 -13.37
C GLU A 50 3.80 11.25 -12.40
N ASP A 51 2.69 11.95 -12.69
CA ASP A 51 1.45 11.84 -11.92
C ASP A 51 0.89 10.41 -11.93
N ALA A 52 0.87 9.78 -13.11
CA ALA A 52 0.43 8.39 -13.24
C ALA A 52 1.33 7.42 -12.47
N TRP A 53 2.65 7.63 -12.48
CA TRP A 53 3.57 6.83 -11.70
C TRP A 53 3.36 6.99 -10.19
N ALA A 54 3.20 8.23 -9.72
CA ALA A 54 2.91 8.50 -8.31
C ALA A 54 1.58 7.84 -7.89
N ALA A 55 0.56 7.86 -8.76
CA ALA A 55 -0.70 7.18 -8.53
C ALA A 55 -0.55 5.65 -8.50
N GLU A 56 0.25 5.04 -9.39
CA GLU A 56 0.53 3.58 -9.37
C GLU A 56 1.13 3.14 -8.03
N VAL A 57 2.13 3.88 -7.53
CA VAL A 57 2.78 3.62 -6.25
C VAL A 57 1.82 3.84 -5.08
N SER A 58 1.09 4.97 -5.08
CA SER A 58 0.14 5.30 -4.01
C SER A 58 -0.96 4.26 -3.90
N PHE A 59 -1.50 3.82 -5.04
CA PHE A 59 -2.51 2.77 -5.11
C PHE A 59 -2.00 1.44 -4.56
N LEU A 60 -0.76 1.04 -4.92
CA LEU A 60 -0.13 -0.15 -4.33
C LEU A 60 -0.04 -0.06 -2.81
N VAL A 61 0.48 1.07 -2.29
CA VAL A 61 0.70 1.28 -0.86
C VAL A 61 -0.62 1.20 -0.09
N VAL A 62 -1.64 1.96 -0.51
CA VAL A 62 -2.95 1.97 0.15
C VAL A 62 -3.56 0.57 0.21
N ASN A 63 -3.46 -0.19 -0.88
CA ASN A 63 -4.13 -1.49 -0.98
C ASN A 63 -3.35 -2.65 -0.35
N ARG A 64 -2.00 -2.58 -0.30
CA ARG A 64 -1.17 -3.73 0.06
C ARG A 64 -0.27 -3.53 1.27
N ALA A 65 0.18 -2.30 1.54
CA ALA A 65 1.04 -2.07 2.70
C ALA A 65 0.25 -2.22 4.00
N ALA A 66 0.87 -2.81 5.02
CA ALA A 66 0.27 -2.92 6.35
C ALA A 66 0.32 -1.58 7.11
N GLU A 67 1.39 -0.80 6.90
CA GLU A 67 1.61 0.48 7.56
C GLU A 67 2.20 1.50 6.58
N LEU A 68 1.75 2.75 6.75
CA LEU A 68 2.23 3.94 6.07
C LEU A 68 2.38 5.05 7.11
N ALA A 69 3.57 5.64 7.20
CA ALA A 69 3.84 6.78 8.08
C ALA A 69 4.50 7.91 7.28
N ASN A 70 4.00 9.14 7.42
CA ASN A 70 4.73 10.33 7.00
C ASN A 70 5.82 10.61 8.04
N VAL A 71 7.05 10.83 7.56
CA VAL A 71 8.22 11.08 8.38
C VAL A 71 8.58 12.55 8.24
N SER A 72 8.31 13.32 9.29
CA SER A 72 8.70 14.72 9.35
C SER A 72 10.22 14.83 9.51
N PRO A 73 10.92 15.60 8.67
CA PRO A 73 12.35 15.85 8.85
C PRO A 73 12.61 16.65 10.13
N ALA A 74 13.81 16.51 10.69
CA ALA A 74 14.21 17.17 11.94
C ALA A 74 14.25 18.72 11.86
N HIS A 75 14.12 19.28 10.66
CA HIS A 75 14.09 20.72 10.42
C HIS A 75 12.67 21.19 10.16
N GLU A 76 12.22 22.19 10.93
CA GLU A 76 10.85 22.74 10.83
C GLU A 76 10.58 23.50 9.51
N LYS A 77 11.64 23.86 8.76
CA LYS A 77 11.53 24.63 7.52
C LYS A 77 12.47 24.05 6.46
N PRO A 78 12.01 23.97 5.19
CA PRO A 78 12.88 23.56 4.10
C PRO A 78 13.95 24.63 3.86
N ILE A 79 15.14 24.20 3.42
CA ILE A 79 16.24 25.11 3.06
C ILE A 79 15.85 25.97 1.85
N SER A 80 15.13 25.36 0.90
CA SER A 80 14.54 25.99 -0.27
C SER A 80 13.07 25.58 -0.40
N PRO A 81 12.14 26.48 -0.81
CA PRO A 81 10.77 26.11 -1.11
C PRO A 81 10.64 24.98 -2.15
N TYR A 82 11.64 24.82 -3.01
CA TYR A 82 11.71 23.76 -4.02
C TYR A 82 12.21 22.41 -3.48
N GLU A 83 12.68 22.37 -2.23
CA GLU A 83 13.20 21.16 -1.57
C GLU A 83 12.26 20.66 -0.46
N ASN A 84 11.00 21.11 -0.47
CA ASN A 84 10.00 20.73 0.52
C ASN A 84 9.30 19.41 0.15
N LEU A 85 10.08 18.34 0.02
CA LEU A 85 9.56 17.02 -0.32
C LEU A 85 9.11 16.26 0.92
N GLU A 86 8.04 15.50 0.77
CA GLU A 86 7.54 14.60 1.81
C GLU A 86 8.33 13.30 1.80
N LEU A 87 8.54 12.73 2.99
CA LEU A 87 9.17 11.44 3.19
C LEU A 87 8.16 10.49 3.84
N TYR A 88 8.06 9.28 3.30
CA TYR A 88 7.17 8.25 3.81
C TYR A 88 7.92 6.97 4.09
N HIS A 89 7.65 6.36 5.23
CA HIS A 89 8.06 5.00 5.56
C HIS A 89 6.86 4.07 5.37
N VAL A 90 7.03 3.05 4.53
CA VAL A 90 6.00 2.06 4.22
C VAL A 90 6.52 0.69 4.59
N LYS A 91 5.73 -0.12 5.30
CA LYS A 91 6.18 -1.45 5.73
C LYS A 91 5.06 -2.47 5.78
N GLY A 92 5.50 -3.73 5.67
CA GLY A 92 4.66 -4.91 5.82
C GLY A 92 3.67 -5.10 4.68
N TRP A 93 2.99 -6.24 4.72
CA TRP A 93 2.03 -6.65 3.72
C TRP A 93 0.72 -7.02 4.40
N LYS A 94 -0.40 -6.50 3.89
CA LYS A 94 -1.74 -6.90 4.32
C LYS A 94 -1.96 -8.35 3.96
N THR A 95 -1.92 -9.24 4.95
CA THR A 95 -2.52 -10.56 4.83
C THR A 95 -4.01 -10.36 4.83
N ASN A 96 -4.69 -10.80 3.77
CA ASN A 96 -6.12 -11.00 3.86
C ASN A 96 -6.29 -12.11 4.91
N ASP A 97 -6.70 -11.75 6.12
CA ASP A 97 -7.21 -12.72 7.08
C ASP A 97 -8.49 -13.29 6.47
N VAL A 98 -8.34 -14.32 5.63
CA VAL A 98 -9.39 -15.28 5.41
C VAL A 98 -9.51 -15.99 6.74
N GLY A 99 -10.38 -15.46 7.61
CA GLY A 99 -10.69 -16.06 8.87
C GLY A 99 -11.09 -17.51 8.65
N THR A 100 -10.15 -18.41 8.97
CA THR A 100 -10.43 -19.80 9.26
C THR A 100 -11.30 -19.78 10.53
N ALA A 101 -12.61 -19.62 10.35
CA ALA A 101 -13.58 -19.91 11.37
C ALA A 101 -13.60 -21.43 11.57
N VAL A 102 -12.63 -21.94 12.33
CA VAL A 102 -12.65 -23.29 12.90
C VAL A 102 -12.62 -23.14 14.41
N GLY A 103 -13.79 -23.36 15.00
CA GLY A 103 -14.04 -23.52 16.43
C GLY A 103 -15.47 -24.06 16.56
N ALA A 104 -15.66 -25.35 16.36
CA ALA A 104 -15.76 -26.34 17.45
C ALA A 104 -17.07 -26.20 18.23
N SER A 105 -18.14 -26.80 17.68
CA SER A 105 -19.32 -27.17 18.46
C SER A 105 -19.05 -28.54 19.12
N GLU A 106 -18.32 -28.52 20.23
CA GLU A 106 -18.41 -29.58 21.24
C GLU A 106 -19.40 -29.13 22.31
N ALA A 107 -20.64 -29.63 22.21
CA ALA A 107 -21.53 -29.75 23.36
C ALA A 107 -21.97 -31.21 23.39
N GLY A 108 -21.17 -32.00 24.12
CA GLY A 108 -21.46 -33.37 24.47
C GLY A 108 -22.78 -33.49 25.22
N GLY A 109 -23.48 -34.59 24.95
CA GLY A 109 -24.70 -34.94 25.64
C GLY A 109 -24.48 -35.25 27.11
N GLN A 110 -25.52 -34.96 27.89
CA GLN A 110 -25.77 -35.62 29.16
C GLN A 110 -27.26 -35.96 29.20
N GLY A 111 -27.54 -37.25 29.03
CA GLY A 111 -28.80 -37.83 29.44
C GLY A 111 -28.90 -37.78 30.96
N ALA A 112 -30.10 -37.52 31.44
CA ALA A 112 -30.50 -37.85 32.79
C ALA A 112 -31.92 -38.42 32.70
N ASP A 113 -31.96 -39.74 32.69
CA ASP A 113 -33.12 -40.52 33.08
C ASP A 113 -33.46 -40.19 34.54
N SER A 114 -34.74 -39.98 34.84
CA SER A 114 -35.26 -40.16 36.20
C SER A 114 -36.72 -40.59 36.14
N GLU A 115 -36.95 -41.89 36.26
CA GLU A 115 -38.18 -42.48 36.80
C GLU A 115 -38.25 -42.29 38.32
N GLY A 116 -39.46 -42.16 38.86
CA GLY A 116 -39.79 -42.64 40.22
C GLY A 116 -40.32 -41.62 41.22
N LYS A 117 -41.62 -41.28 41.14
CA LYS A 117 -42.68 -41.71 42.10
C LYS A 117 -44.01 -41.02 41.81
#